data_AF-A0A328SHT0-F1
#
_entry.id   AF-A0A328SHT0-F1
#
_cell.length_a   1.000
_cell.length_b   1.000
_cell.length_c   1.000
_cell.angle_alpha   90.00
_cell.angle_beta   90.00
_cell.angle_gamma   90.00
#
_symmetry.space_group_name_H-M   'P 1'
#
loop_
_entity.id
_entity.type
_entity.pdbx_description
1 polymer ?
#
loop_
_entity_poly.entity_id
_entity_poly.type
_entity_poly.pdbx_seq_one_letter_code
_entity_poly.pdbx_strand_id
1 'polypeptide(L)'
;MDKKYFGIIVLVIALLFMYLGTVMFYNTGLGITDLKVEKSDSNAGQYELSYMLRSVRSFNSLECQYTLFSEDNREIGSASNPLTNITDGSFAINKTIDVNSSENAKQIEIRIYEIDENNKRNLMFEQKSDI
;
A
#
# COMPACT_ATOMS: atom_id res chain seq x y z
N MET A 1 -30.80 -4.64 29.88
CA MET A 1 -30.74 -4.02 28.54
C MET A 1 -31.49 -4.93 27.59
N ASP A 2 -32.61 -4.47 27.03
CA ASP A 2 -33.47 -5.30 26.18
C ASP A 2 -32.74 -5.74 24.91
N LYS A 3 -32.78 -7.05 24.61
CA LYS A 3 -32.12 -7.65 23.43
C LYS A 3 -32.50 -6.99 22.09
N LYS A 4 -33.63 -6.27 22.06
CA LYS A 4 -34.13 -5.50 20.90
C LYS A 4 -33.23 -4.31 20.54
N TYR A 5 -32.64 -3.63 21.53
CA TYR A 5 -31.77 -2.48 21.28
C TYR A 5 -30.34 -2.89 20.96
N PHE A 6 -29.90 -4.07 21.42
CA PHE A 6 -28.58 -4.61 21.13
C PHE A 6 -28.36 -4.83 19.63
N GLY A 7 -29.34 -5.40 18.92
CA GLY A 7 -29.24 -5.62 17.46
C GLY A 7 -29.17 -4.31 16.66
N ILE A 8 -29.93 -3.29 17.07
CA ILE A 8 -29.90 -1.97 16.43
C ILE A 8 -28.56 -1.28 16.64
N ILE A 9 -27.99 -1.37 17.85
CA ILE A 9 -26.68 -0.80 18.17
C ILE A 9 -25.59 -1.43 17.30
N VAL A 10 -25.59 -2.76 17.16
CA VAL A 10 -24.62 -3.47 16.30
C VAL A 10 -24.73 -3.03 14.84
N LEU A 11 -25.96 -2.88 14.32
CA LEU A 11 -26.18 -2.44 12.94
C LEU A 11 -25.72 -0.99 12.70
N VAL A 12 -26.01 -0.08 13.62
CA VAL A 12 -25.56 1.32 13.55
C VAL A 12 -24.04 1.42 13.61
N ILE A 13 -23.40 0.62 14.48
CA ILE A 13 -21.93 0.54 14.56
C ILE A 13 -21.34 0.03 13.24
N ALA A 14 -21.90 -1.02 12.64
CA ALA A 14 -21.45 -1.53 11.35
C ALA A 14 -21.57 -0.50 10.22
N LEU A 15 -22.67 0.26 10.18
CA LEU A 15 -22.87 1.35 9.22
C LEU A 15 -21.87 2.49 9.40
N LEU A 16 -21.56 2.86 10.64
CA LEU A 16 -20.51 3.84 10.95
C LEU A 16 -19.13 3.38 10.49
N PHE A 17 -18.78 2.11 10.70
CA PHE A 17 -17.51 1.55 10.23
C PHE A 17 -17.42 1.52 8.70
N MET A 18 -18.51 1.16 8.01
CA MET A 18 -18.55 1.23 6.54
C MET A 18 -18.40 2.67 6.02
N TYR A 19 -19.03 3.65 6.68
CA TYR A 19 -18.89 5.06 6.34
C TYR A 19 -17.45 5.57 6.56
N LEU A 20 -16.84 5.25 7.70
CA LEU A 20 -15.46 5.65 7.98
C LEU A 20 -14.47 5.03 7.00
N GLY A 21 -14.64 3.74 6.66
CA GLY A 21 -13.81 3.06 5.67
C GLY A 21 -13.91 3.68 4.28
N THR A 22 -15.13 4.01 3.84
CA THR A 22 -15.34 4.67 2.55
C THR A 22 -14.76 6.09 2.54
N VAL A 23 -14.97 6.90 3.58
CA VAL A 23 -14.40 8.26 3.66
C VAL A 23 -12.87 8.24 3.64
N MET A 24 -12.22 7.32 4.36
CA MET A 24 -10.76 7.20 4.33
C MET A 24 -10.23 6.82 2.94
N PHE A 25 -10.92 5.93 2.23
CA PHE A 25 -10.58 5.55 0.85
C PHE A 25 -10.79 6.70 -0.15
N TYR A 26 -11.87 7.49 0.02
CA TYR A 26 -12.11 8.68 -0.81
C TYR A 26 -11.14 9.82 -0.54
N ASN A 27 -10.62 9.94 0.69
CA ASN A 27 -9.73 11.04 1.05
C ASN A 27 -8.33 10.90 0.43
N THR A 28 -7.80 9.68 0.36
CA THR A 28 -6.51 9.39 -0.27
C THR A 28 -6.66 9.13 -1.77
N GLY A 29 -7.80 8.58 -2.18
CA GLY A 29 -8.10 8.22 -3.55
C GLY A 29 -7.33 7.01 -4.08
N LEU A 30 -6.62 6.29 -3.21
CA LEU A 30 -5.69 5.22 -3.57
C LEU A 30 -5.92 3.95 -2.74
N GLY A 31 -5.67 2.80 -3.34
CA GLY A 31 -5.61 1.51 -2.66
C GLY A 31 -4.70 0.52 -3.37
N ILE A 32 -4.30 -0.52 -2.64
CA ILE A 32 -3.49 -1.63 -3.17
C ILE A 32 -4.31 -2.91 -3.05
N THR A 33 -4.39 -3.68 -4.13
CA THR A 33 -4.96 -5.04 -4.14
C THR A 33 -3.97 -6.02 -4.75
N ASP A 34 -4.21 -7.31 -4.55
CA ASP A 34 -3.45 -8.38 -5.20
C ASP A 34 -1.93 -8.30 -4.93
N LEU A 35 -1.56 -7.84 -3.73
CA LEU A 35 -0.17 -7.69 -3.30
C LEU A 35 0.50 -9.06 -3.15
N LYS A 36 1.61 -9.24 -3.85
CA LYS A 36 2.45 -10.43 -3.79
C LYS A 36 3.91 -10.01 -3.75
N VAL A 37 4.68 -10.60 -2.84
CA VAL A 37 6.11 -10.40 -2.71
C VAL A 37 6.77 -11.78 -2.69
N GLU A 38 7.65 -12.03 -3.65
CA GLU A 38 8.34 -13.34 -3.77
C GLU A 38 9.84 -13.14 -3.83
N LYS A 39 10.58 -14.01 -3.15
CA LYS A 39 12.03 -14.05 -3.31
C LYS A 39 12.36 -14.53 -4.73
N SER A 40 13.24 -13.83 -5.43
CA SER A 40 13.62 -14.20 -6.79
C SER A 40 14.44 -15.49 -6.78
N ASP A 41 13.94 -16.53 -7.46
CA ASP A 41 14.66 -17.80 -7.64
C ASP A 41 15.94 -17.62 -8.49
N SER A 42 15.96 -16.57 -9.32
CA SER A 42 17.04 -16.30 -10.26
C SER A 42 18.23 -15.59 -9.61
N ASN A 43 17.97 -14.78 -8.59
CA ASN A 43 18.96 -13.94 -7.90
C ASN A 43 18.72 -13.96 -6.40
N ALA A 44 19.60 -14.61 -5.65
CA ALA A 44 19.47 -14.85 -4.21
C ALA A 44 19.37 -13.57 -3.32
N GLY A 45 19.50 -12.37 -3.89
CA GLY A 45 19.42 -11.08 -3.22
C GLY A 45 18.33 -10.15 -3.76
N GLN A 46 17.30 -10.67 -4.44
CA GLN A 46 16.21 -9.87 -4.99
C GLN A 46 14.84 -10.38 -4.54
N TYR A 47 13.88 -9.48 -4.38
CA TYR A 47 12.47 -9.79 -4.24
C TYR A 47 11.69 -9.16 -5.39
N GLU A 48 10.76 -9.93 -5.96
CA GLU A 48 9.80 -9.45 -6.94
C GLU A 48 8.51 -9.04 -6.22
N LEU A 49 8.19 -7.76 -6.33
CA LEU A 49 6.94 -7.16 -5.87
C LEU A 49 5.97 -7.06 -7.06
N SER A 50 4.75 -7.56 -6.89
CA SER A 50 3.64 -7.33 -7.81
C SER A 50 2.38 -6.93 -7.05
N TYR A 51 1.66 -5.93 -7.55
CA TYR A 51 0.37 -5.51 -6.99
C TYR A 51 -0.45 -4.71 -7.99
N MET A 52 -1.74 -4.52 -7.69
CA MET A 52 -2.64 -3.63 -8.41
C MET A 52 -2.83 -2.33 -7.61
N LEU A 53 -2.36 -1.21 -8.17
CA LEU A 53 -2.68 0.13 -7.69
C LEU A 53 -4.08 0.50 -8.17
N ARG A 54 -5.00 0.74 -7.24
CA ARG A 54 -6.36 1.24 -7.52
C ARG A 54 -6.39 2.72 -7.26
N SER A 55 -6.92 3.49 -8.21
CA SER A 55 -7.12 4.93 -8.06
C SER A 55 -8.56 5.30 -8.40
N VAL A 56 -9.20 6.14 -7.56
CA VAL A 56 -10.54 6.68 -7.83
C VAL A 56 -10.52 8.10 -8.39
N ARG A 57 -9.34 8.68 -8.60
CA ARG A 57 -9.14 9.98 -9.25
C ARG A 57 -7.85 10.00 -10.06
N SER A 58 -7.66 11.02 -10.87
CA SER A 58 -6.41 11.20 -11.60
C SER A 58 -5.35 11.89 -10.74
N PHE A 59 -4.08 11.52 -10.94
CA PHE A 59 -2.90 12.11 -10.32
C PHE A 59 -1.86 12.45 -11.39
N ASN A 60 -1.27 13.63 -11.31
CA ASN A 60 -0.22 14.05 -12.23
C ASN A 60 1.08 13.27 -11.98
N SER A 61 1.47 13.14 -10.72
CA SER A 61 2.71 12.50 -10.30
C SER A 61 2.56 11.80 -8.95
N LEU A 62 2.88 10.51 -8.91
CA LEU A 62 2.97 9.71 -7.71
C LEU A 62 4.38 9.13 -7.57
N GLU A 63 4.89 9.03 -6.35
CA GLU A 63 6.08 8.25 -6.02
C GLU A 63 5.68 7.10 -5.09
N CYS A 64 5.79 5.86 -5.59
CA CYS A 64 5.64 4.67 -4.77
C CYS A 64 7.01 4.28 -4.20
N GLN A 65 7.12 4.21 -2.87
CA GLN A 65 8.30 3.74 -2.15
C GLN A 65 8.00 2.40 -1.49
N TYR A 66 8.98 1.51 -1.55
CA TYR A 66 8.89 0.15 -1.03
C TYR A 66 10.07 -0.08 -0.10
N THR A 67 9.78 -0.63 1.07
CA THR A 67 10.82 -1.01 2.04
C THR A 67 10.53 -2.41 2.56
N LEU A 68 11.53 -3.29 2.49
CA LEU A 68 11.49 -4.64 3.02
C LEU A 68 12.14 -4.66 4.39
N PHE A 69 11.49 -5.33 5.33
CA PHE A 69 11.97 -5.52 6.69
C PHE A 69 12.18 -6.99 7.00
N SER A 70 13.25 -7.30 7.73
CA SER A 70 13.49 -8.64 8.27
C SER A 70 12.65 -8.94 9.51
N GLU A 71 12.79 -10.15 10.05
CA GLU A 71 12.10 -10.59 11.27
C GLU A 71 12.46 -9.73 12.50
N ASP A 72 13.68 -9.19 12.54
CA ASP A 72 14.13 -8.25 13.57
C ASP A 72 13.69 -6.80 13.29
N ASN A 73 12.81 -6.59 12.32
CA ASN A 73 12.33 -5.28 11.87
C ASN A 73 13.46 -4.34 11.39
N ARG A 74 14.53 -4.90 10.83
CA ARG A 74 15.61 -4.14 10.18
C ARG A 74 15.28 -3.96 8.71
N GLU A 75 15.52 -2.76 8.17
CA GLU A 75 15.46 -2.55 6.73
C GLU A 75 16.54 -3.38 6.04
N ILE A 76 16.13 -4.20 5.08
CA ILE A 76 17.04 -5.06 4.32
C ILE A 76 17.09 -4.70 2.83
N GLY A 77 16.12 -3.95 2.33
CA GLY A 77 16.09 -3.48 0.95
C GLY A 77 15.03 -2.43 0.74
N SER A 78 15.25 -1.53 -0.23
CA SER A 78 14.29 -0.51 -0.59
C SER A 78 14.36 -0.16 -2.07
N ALA A 79 13.24 0.30 -2.61
CA ALA A 79 13.12 0.72 -4.00
C ALA A 79 12.08 1.82 -4.12
N SER A 80 12.12 2.57 -5.22
CA SER A 80 11.06 3.50 -5.59
C SER A 80 10.63 3.34 -7.04
N ASN A 81 9.40 3.77 -7.32
CA ASN A 81 8.83 3.79 -8.65
C ASN A 81 8.04 5.10 -8.85
N PRO A 82 8.56 6.06 -9.65
CA PRO A 82 7.80 7.22 -10.05
C PRO A 82 6.74 6.83 -11.08
N LEU A 83 5.55 7.38 -10.94
CA LEU A 83 4.39 7.15 -11.78
C LEU A 83 3.84 8.52 -12.22
N THR A 84 3.59 8.70 -13.51
CA THR A 84 3.06 9.95 -14.05
C THR A 84 1.76 9.70 -14.80
N ASN A 85 0.89 10.72 -14.84
CA ASN A 85 -0.39 10.70 -15.57
C ASN A 85 -1.27 9.49 -15.22
N ILE A 86 -1.44 9.24 -13.93
CA ILE A 86 -2.27 8.14 -13.42
C ILE A 86 -3.72 8.59 -13.54
N THR A 87 -4.52 7.87 -14.31
CA THR A 87 -5.96 8.11 -14.41
C THR A 87 -6.71 7.39 -13.29
N ASP A 88 -8.01 7.61 -13.18
CA ASP A 88 -8.86 6.70 -12.42
C ASP A 88 -8.80 5.29 -13.05
N GLY A 89 -8.84 4.26 -12.21
CA GLY A 89 -8.77 2.87 -12.64
C GLY A 89 -7.79 2.02 -11.85
N SER A 90 -7.12 1.10 -12.56
CA SER A 90 -6.32 0.05 -11.93
C SER A 90 -5.06 -0.23 -12.73
N PHE A 91 -3.91 -0.18 -12.07
CA PHE A 91 -2.60 -0.21 -12.70
C PHE A 91 -1.79 -1.35 -12.09
N ALA A 92 -1.31 -2.26 -12.93
CA ALA A 92 -0.40 -3.30 -12.50
C ALA A 92 0.98 -2.70 -12.27
N ILE A 93 1.55 -2.94 -11.10
CA ILE A 93 2.91 -2.54 -10.74
C ILE A 93 3.71 -3.80 -10.50
N ASN A 94 4.85 -3.90 -11.19
CA ASN A 94 5.84 -4.95 -10.99
C ASN A 94 7.18 -4.28 -10.72
N LYS A 95 7.86 -4.68 -9.65
CA LYS A 95 9.12 -4.07 -9.24
C LYS A 95 10.03 -5.10 -8.59
N THR A 96 11.29 -5.11 -9.03
CA THR A 96 12.35 -5.83 -8.32
C THR A 96 12.93 -4.92 -7.23
N ILE A 97 13.07 -5.46 -6.03
CA ILE A 97 13.71 -4.81 -4.88
C ILE A 97 14.99 -5.56 -4.58
N ASP A 98 16.13 -4.87 -4.72
CA ASP A 98 17.43 -5.40 -4.33
C ASP A 98 17.57 -5.39 -2.80
N VAL A 99 18.17 -6.46 -2.27
CA VAL A 99 18.37 -6.65 -0.84
C VAL A 99 19.86 -6.63 -0.53
N ASN A 100 20.19 -5.91 0.54
CA ASN A 100 21.55 -5.61 0.96
C ASN A 100 22.04 -6.62 2.01
N SER A 101 21.19 -7.58 2.37
CA SER A 101 21.33 -8.52 3.48
C SER A 101 20.99 -9.93 3.02
N SER A 102 21.61 -10.92 3.67
CA SER A 102 21.23 -12.33 3.52
C SER A 102 19.96 -12.71 4.28
N GLU A 103 19.45 -11.81 5.12
CA GLU A 103 18.20 -11.99 5.86
C GLU A 103 16.99 -12.10 4.91
N ASN A 104 15.99 -12.90 5.30
CA ASN A 104 14.75 -12.98 4.53
C ASN A 104 13.81 -11.83 4.92
N ALA A 105 13.05 -11.34 3.94
CA ALA A 105 12.01 -10.36 4.18
C ALA A 105 10.84 -11.02 4.90
N LYS A 106 10.36 -10.38 5.96
CA LYS A 106 9.17 -10.79 6.70
C LYS A 106 8.00 -9.83 6.50
N GLN A 107 8.30 -8.58 6.17
CA GLN A 107 7.29 -7.54 5.96
C GLN A 107 7.70 -6.62 4.81
N ILE A 108 6.71 -6.11 4.10
CA ILE A 108 6.85 -4.99 3.17
C ILE A 108 6.04 -3.78 3.65
N GLU A 109 6.63 -2.61 3.53
CA GLU A 109 5.95 -1.32 3.67
C GLU A 109 5.89 -0.64 2.30
N ILE A 110 4.69 -0.20 1.91
CA ILE A 110 4.46 0.57 0.69
C ILE A 110 3.94 1.94 1.08
N ARG A 111 4.66 2.99 0.70
CA ARG A 111 4.21 4.38 0.84
C ARG A 111 4.00 5.00 -0.54
N ILE A 112 2.90 5.70 -0.73
CA ILE A 112 2.62 6.43 -1.96
C ILE A 112 2.51 7.91 -1.64
N TYR A 113 3.33 8.70 -2.32
CA TYR A 113 3.34 10.16 -2.22
C TYR A 113 2.76 10.79 -3.48
N GLU A 114 1.92 11.80 -3.33
CA GLU A 114 1.63 12.73 -4.41
C GLU A 114 2.73 13.80 -4.44
N ILE A 115 3.31 14.01 -5.62
CA ILE A 115 4.29 15.08 -5.84
C ILE A 115 3.56 16.28 -6.41
N ASP A 116 3.55 17.39 -5.65
CA ASP A 116 2.92 18.62 -6.09
C ASP A 116 3.80 19.44 -7.06
N GLU A 117 3.26 20.54 -7.57
CA GLU A 117 3.93 21.44 -8.53
C GLU A 117 5.23 22.06 -7.97
N ASN A 118 5.41 22.07 -6.65
CA ASN A 118 6.61 22.56 -5.97
C ASN A 118 7.60 21.42 -5.65
N ASN A 119 7.41 20.23 -6.21
CA ASN A 119 8.18 19.02 -5.95
C ASN A 119 8.15 18.59 -4.46
N LYS A 120 7.09 18.97 -3.73
CA LYS A 120 6.89 18.53 -2.35
C LYS A 120 6.12 17.22 -2.35
N ARG A 121 6.57 16.30 -1.50
CA ARG A 121 5.94 14.99 -1.29
C ARG A 121 4.88 15.06 -0.21
N ASN A 122 3.66 14.70 -0.56
CA ASN A 122 2.54 14.57 0.37
C ASN A 122 2.19 13.09 0.49
N LEU A 123 2.28 12.52 1.70
CA LEU A 123 1.95 11.11 1.92
C LEU A 123 0.45 10.91 1.71
N MET A 124 0.09 10.08 0.73
CA MET A 124 -1.30 9.78 0.40
C MET A 124 -1.72 8.42 0.93
N PHE A 125 -0.81 7.45 0.96
CA PHE A 125 -1.13 6.09 1.34
C PHE A 125 0.06 5.41 2.00
N GLU A 126 -0.19 4.65 3.06
CA GLU A 126 0.78 3.76 3.70
C GLU A 126 0.12 2.43 4.01
N GLN A 127 0.76 1.33 3.61
CA GLN A 127 0.35 -0.02 3.95
C GLN A 127 1.55 -0.85 4.36
N LYS A 128 1.39 -1.60 5.45
CA LYS A 128 2.31 -2.66 5.87
C LYS A 128 1.64 -4.00 5.68
N SER A 129 2.37 -4.96 5.14
CA SER A 129 1.89 -6.31 4.91
C SER A 129 2.98 -7.31 5.23
N ASP A 130 2.63 -8.37 5.95
CA ASP A 130 3.54 -9.49 6.16
C ASP A 130 3.67 -10.31 4.88
N ILE A 131 4.86 -10.90 4.70
CA ILE A 131 5.23 -11.78 3.58
C ILE A 131 5.27 -13.23 4.07
#